data_AF-A0A2E5ENK6-F1
#
_entry.id   AF-A0A2E5ENK6-F1
#
_cell.length_a   1.000
_cell.length_b   1.000
_cell.length_c   1.000
_cell.angle_alpha   90.00
_cell.angle_beta   90.00
_cell.angle_gamma   90.00
#
_symmetry.space_group_name_H-M   'P 1'
#
loop_
_entity.id
_entity.type
_entity.pdbx_description
1 polymer ?
#
loop_
_entity_poly.entity_id
_entity_poly.type
_entity_poly.pdbx_seq_one_letter_code
_entity_poly.pdbx_strand_id
1 'polypeptide(L)'
;MSLHPRSLRKRLPFASSITTPSRSRSSPKTSPTAYPILKKYNAPGTFFICPGLVNRGAWLWNQESRARLHWMRSGALSELAESLGRPGSNYLQIVERMKLLPTRSRIHVEQVIRDATPQWRPTRAQEIANDLMSWDARKILNPKLITIGAHSTNHPILANCTSEELIHEIVDCGPLIEKHLLKPVDFFCYPNGDFNPLVTRFVEKSYKAATITRSKDLKTKLTSAGVPEEKIHAN
;
A
#
# COMPACT_ATOMS: atom_id res chain seq x y z
N MET A 1 20.16 39.50 -11.97
CA MET A 1 19.33 38.98 -10.84
C MET A 1 18.75 37.65 -11.28
N SER A 2 19.31 36.53 -10.82
CA SER A 2 18.87 35.18 -11.18
C SER A 2 18.30 34.51 -9.94
N LEU A 3 17.00 34.24 -9.94
CA LEU A 3 16.29 33.57 -8.85
C LEU A 3 16.37 32.05 -9.08
N HIS A 4 17.22 31.37 -8.32
CA HIS A 4 17.18 29.91 -8.19
C HIS A 4 16.05 29.50 -7.24
N PRO A 5 15.12 28.61 -7.64
CA PRO A 5 14.16 28.04 -6.70
C PRO A 5 14.86 27.02 -5.79
N ARG A 6 15.03 27.38 -4.51
CA ARG A 6 15.50 26.47 -3.45
C ARG A 6 14.48 25.34 -3.28
N SER A 7 14.85 24.12 -3.67
CA SER A 7 14.06 22.91 -3.37
C SER A 7 14.09 22.64 -1.86
N LEU A 8 13.01 22.96 -1.16
CA LEU A 8 12.81 22.59 0.25
C LEU A 8 12.40 21.11 0.34
N ARG A 9 13.39 20.20 0.40
CA ARG A 9 13.14 18.80 0.82
C ARG A 9 12.95 18.75 2.33
N LYS A 10 11.71 18.99 2.80
CA LYS A 10 11.34 18.67 4.19
C LYS A 10 11.10 17.16 4.30
N ARG A 11 11.87 16.48 5.15
CA ARG A 11 11.61 15.08 5.54
C ARG A 11 10.30 15.04 6.33
N LEU A 12 9.26 14.43 5.76
CA LEU A 12 8.03 14.10 6.48
C LEU A 12 8.29 12.87 7.36
N PRO A 13 7.95 12.88 8.67
CA PRO A 13 8.06 11.69 9.51
C PRO A 13 7.12 10.60 8.98
N PHE A 14 7.69 9.44 8.68
CA PHE A 14 7.07 8.38 7.89
C PHE A 14 6.48 7.32 8.81
N ALA A 15 5.16 7.14 8.76
CA ALA A 15 4.47 5.97 9.31
C ALA A 15 3.52 5.42 8.24
N SER A 16 4.05 4.66 7.28
CA SER A 16 3.23 3.88 6.35
C SER A 16 2.63 2.69 7.09
N SER A 17 1.45 2.87 7.70
CA SER A 17 0.67 1.77 8.26
C SER A 17 -0.63 1.65 7.48
N ILE A 18 -0.69 0.65 6.60
CA ILE A 18 -1.91 0.25 5.90
C ILE A 18 -2.77 -0.68 6.78
N THR A 19 -2.23 -1.21 7.88
CA THR A 19 -2.84 -2.28 8.65
C THR A 19 -3.29 -1.84 10.04
N THR A 20 -4.41 -2.40 10.49
CA THR A 20 -5.00 -2.18 11.82
C THR A 20 -5.34 -3.53 12.46
N PRO A 21 -5.03 -3.77 13.75
CA PRO A 21 -5.60 -4.85 14.50
C PRO A 21 -6.86 -4.34 15.21
N SER A 22 -8.01 -4.96 14.99
CA SER A 22 -9.07 -4.90 16.00
C SER A 22 -10.10 -6.02 15.94
N ARG A 23 -10.49 -6.45 17.15
CA ARG A 23 -11.41 -7.53 17.51
C ARG A 23 -12.87 -7.22 17.14
N SER A 24 -13.53 -8.27 16.65
CA SER A 24 -14.99 -8.46 16.55
C SER A 24 -15.74 -7.69 15.45
N ARG A 25 -16.71 -8.37 14.82
CA ARG A 25 -17.60 -7.86 13.76
C ARG A 25 -18.67 -6.87 14.26
N SER A 26 -18.77 -6.64 15.57
CA SER A 26 -19.78 -5.77 16.19
C SER A 26 -19.19 -4.58 16.96
N SER A 27 -17.87 -4.39 16.92
CA SER A 27 -17.18 -3.28 17.58
C SER A 27 -16.70 -2.28 16.52
N PRO A 28 -16.77 -0.95 16.78
CA PRO A 28 -16.25 0.04 15.83
C PRO A 28 -14.78 -0.27 15.56
N LYS A 29 -14.46 -0.60 14.30
CA LYS A 29 -13.11 -0.95 13.84
C LYS A 29 -12.12 0.06 14.43
N THR A 30 -11.27 -0.39 15.35
CA THR A 30 -10.47 0.54 16.14
C THR A 30 -9.49 1.32 15.27
N SER A 31 -9.14 2.51 15.72
CA SER A 31 -8.07 3.33 15.16
C SER A 31 -6.80 2.51 14.89
N PRO A 32 -6.01 2.80 13.82
CA PRO A 32 -4.75 2.10 13.53
C PRO A 32 -3.86 1.97 14.77
N THR A 33 -3.17 0.83 14.95
CA THR A 33 -2.24 0.60 16.08
C THR A 33 -1.29 1.77 16.29
N ALA A 34 -0.90 2.42 15.18
CA ALA A 34 -0.01 3.56 15.18
C ALA A 34 -0.62 4.80 15.85
N TYR A 35 -1.93 5.07 15.72
CA TYR A 35 -2.51 6.33 16.18
C TYR A 35 -2.45 6.53 17.70
N PRO A 36 -2.80 5.55 18.57
CA PRO A 36 -2.61 5.71 20.02
C PRO A 36 -1.17 6.04 20.40
N ILE A 37 -0.19 5.45 19.72
CA ILE A 37 1.24 5.71 19.94
C ILE A 37 1.59 7.14 19.49
N LEU A 38 1.24 7.51 18.25
CA LEU A 38 1.46 8.86 17.72
C LEU A 38 0.83 9.92 18.63
N LYS A 39 -0.40 9.68 19.11
CA LYS A 39 -1.10 10.55 20.05
C LYS A 39 -0.39 10.65 21.40
N LYS A 40 0.06 9.52 21.98
CA LYS A 40 0.79 9.48 23.26
C LYS A 40 2.06 10.33 23.22
N TYR A 41 2.78 10.32 22.10
CA TYR A 41 4.04 11.05 21.94
C TYR A 41 3.89 12.40 21.21
N ASN A 42 2.66 12.84 20.92
CA ASN A 42 2.37 14.03 20.11
C ASN A 42 3.19 14.09 18.81
N ALA A 43 3.40 12.92 18.19
CA ALA A 43 4.17 12.76 16.97
C ALA A 43 3.24 12.83 15.75
N PRO A 44 3.49 13.74 14.78
CA PRO A 44 2.68 13.81 13.59
C PRO A 44 2.89 12.58 12.69
N GLY A 45 1.86 12.20 11.95
CA GLY A 45 1.93 11.08 11.01
C GLY A 45 1.01 11.27 9.81
N THR A 46 1.34 10.59 8.71
CA THR A 46 0.52 10.57 7.50
C THR A 46 0.07 9.16 7.21
N PHE A 47 -1.23 8.94 7.03
CA PHE A 47 -1.79 7.67 6.57
C PHE A 47 -2.25 7.80 5.12
N PHE A 48 -1.74 6.92 4.26
CA PHE A 48 -2.10 6.86 2.84
C PHE A 48 -3.17 5.79 2.62
N ILE A 49 -4.22 6.10 1.87
CA ILE A 49 -5.42 5.28 1.77
C ILE A 49 -5.72 4.89 0.32
N CYS A 50 -6.21 3.67 0.14
CA CYS A 50 -6.82 3.20 -1.10
C CYS A 50 -8.36 3.24 -1.00
N PRO A 51 -9.05 4.33 -1.39
CA PRO A 51 -10.48 4.50 -1.15
C PRO A 51 -11.34 3.40 -1.77
N GLY A 52 -10.98 2.90 -2.96
CA GLY A 52 -11.69 1.82 -3.63
C GLY A 52 -11.65 0.50 -2.85
N LEU A 53 -10.51 0.18 -2.25
CA LEU A 53 -10.38 -1.02 -1.40
C LEU A 53 -11.16 -0.88 -0.11
N VAL A 54 -11.09 0.29 0.54
CA VAL A 54 -11.85 0.51 1.78
C VAL A 54 -13.36 0.43 1.53
N ASN A 55 -13.86 1.02 0.45
CA ASN A 55 -15.29 0.99 0.10
C ASN A 55 -15.81 -0.43 -0.07
N ARG A 56 -15.00 -1.32 -0.67
CA ARG A 56 -15.37 -2.73 -0.88
C ARG A 56 -15.05 -3.63 0.32
N GLY A 57 -14.36 -3.12 1.34
CA GLY A 57 -13.80 -3.95 2.42
C GLY A 57 -12.82 -5.00 1.89
N ALA A 58 -12.09 -4.68 0.81
CA ALA A 58 -11.18 -5.60 0.13
C ALA A 58 -9.74 -5.47 0.65
N TRP A 59 -8.97 -6.55 0.54
CA TRP A 59 -7.53 -6.53 0.80
C TRP A 59 -6.74 -6.01 -0.41
N LEU A 60 -5.45 -5.76 -0.20
CA LEU A 60 -4.51 -5.64 -1.31
C LEU A 60 -4.51 -6.96 -2.12
N TRP A 61 -4.56 -6.84 -3.45
CA TRP A 61 -4.67 -7.99 -4.36
C TRP A 61 -3.58 -9.06 -4.15
N ASN A 62 -2.36 -8.63 -3.82
CA ASN A 62 -1.22 -9.52 -3.61
C ASN A 62 -1.35 -10.32 -2.31
N GLN A 63 -1.95 -9.73 -1.28
CA GLN A 63 -2.21 -10.41 -0.01
C GLN A 63 -3.34 -11.43 -0.16
N GLU A 64 -4.44 -11.06 -0.83
CA GLU A 64 -5.52 -12.00 -1.11
C GLU A 64 -5.04 -13.16 -2.00
N SER A 65 -4.35 -12.86 -3.11
CA SER A 65 -3.83 -13.87 -4.03
C SER A 65 -2.86 -14.82 -3.32
N ARG A 66 -1.94 -14.29 -2.51
CA ARG A 66 -1.01 -15.10 -1.72
C ARG A 66 -1.75 -16.01 -0.75
N ALA A 67 -2.73 -15.49 -0.02
CA ALA A 67 -3.49 -16.25 0.97
C ALA A 67 -4.32 -17.37 0.33
N ARG A 68 -4.97 -17.11 -0.81
CA ARG A 68 -5.74 -18.10 -1.58
C ARG A 68 -4.85 -19.19 -2.15
N LEU A 69 -3.78 -18.81 -2.85
CA LEU A 69 -2.85 -19.77 -3.46
C LEU A 69 -2.12 -20.63 -2.42
N HIS A 70 -1.76 -20.04 -1.27
CA HIS A 70 -1.14 -20.79 -0.17
C HIS A 70 -2.11 -21.80 0.48
N TRP A 71 -3.41 -21.54 0.44
CA TRP A 71 -4.43 -22.45 0.96
C TRP A 71 -4.71 -23.63 0.01
N MET A 72 -4.40 -23.50 -1.28
CA MET A 72 -4.63 -24.58 -2.25
C MET A 72 -3.77 -25.81 -1.94
N ARG A 73 -4.33 -27.00 -2.22
CA ARG A 73 -3.55 -28.25 -2.22
C ARG A 73 -2.52 -28.21 -3.35
N SER A 74 -1.41 -28.91 -3.17
CA SER A 74 -0.29 -28.93 -4.13
C SER A 74 -0.71 -29.31 -5.56
N GLY A 75 -1.56 -30.34 -5.72
CA GLY A 75 -2.08 -30.76 -7.03
C GLY A 75 -2.88 -29.65 -7.73
N ALA A 76 -3.88 -29.10 -7.04
CA ALA A 76 -4.70 -28.00 -7.57
C ALA A 76 -3.88 -26.74 -7.88
N LEU A 77 -2.85 -26.44 -7.07
CA LEU A 77 -1.92 -25.34 -7.36
C LEU A 77 -1.12 -25.61 -8.63
N SER A 78 -0.68 -26.84 -8.87
CA SER A 78 0.02 -27.24 -10.10
C SER A 78 -0.86 -27.07 -11.32
N GLU A 79 -2.10 -27.57 -11.27
CA GLU A 79 -3.09 -27.44 -12.35
C GLU A 79 -3.38 -25.96 -12.68
N LEU A 80 -3.57 -25.13 -11.65
CA LEU A 80 -3.75 -23.68 -11.83
C LEU A 80 -2.49 -23.03 -12.43
N ALA A 81 -1.30 -23.43 -11.97
CA ALA A 81 -0.06 -22.90 -12.51
C ALA A 81 0.09 -23.28 -14.00
N GLU A 82 -0.29 -24.49 -14.39
CA GLU A 82 -0.36 -24.93 -15.79
C GLU A 82 -1.37 -24.13 -16.61
N SER A 83 -2.59 -23.89 -16.09
CA SER A 83 -3.61 -23.10 -16.78
C SER A 83 -3.19 -21.64 -17.00
N LEU A 84 -2.29 -21.14 -16.15
CA LEU A 84 -1.67 -19.82 -16.29
C LEU A 84 -0.43 -19.84 -17.20
N GLY A 85 -0.07 -21.00 -17.79
CA GLY A 85 1.12 -21.19 -18.64
C GLY A 85 2.43 -21.19 -17.85
N ARG A 86 2.40 -21.67 -16.59
CA ARG A 86 3.48 -21.57 -15.60
C ARG A 86 3.70 -22.87 -14.81
N PRO A 87 3.86 -24.03 -15.47
CA PRO A 87 4.06 -25.32 -14.77
C PRO A 87 5.22 -25.24 -13.76
N GLY A 88 5.05 -25.90 -12.61
CA GLY A 88 6.06 -25.97 -11.55
C GLY A 88 6.26 -24.68 -10.72
N SER A 89 5.49 -23.61 -10.99
CA SER A 89 5.57 -22.39 -10.19
C SER A 89 4.94 -22.57 -8.82
N ASN A 90 5.65 -22.18 -7.76
CA ASN A 90 5.04 -22.07 -6.43
C ASN A 90 4.20 -20.79 -6.31
N TYR A 91 3.40 -20.70 -5.25
CA TYR A 91 2.47 -19.57 -5.06
C TYR A 91 3.15 -18.19 -5.02
N LEU A 92 4.37 -18.09 -4.48
CA LEU A 92 5.11 -16.83 -4.46
C LEU A 92 5.54 -16.41 -5.87
N GLN A 93 6.02 -17.36 -6.66
CA GLN A 93 6.43 -17.10 -8.04
C GLN A 93 5.25 -16.65 -8.91
N ILE A 94 4.05 -17.20 -8.70
CA ILE A 94 2.82 -16.75 -9.37
C ILE A 94 2.56 -15.28 -9.03
N VAL A 95 2.54 -14.91 -7.74
CA VAL A 95 2.26 -13.53 -7.30
C VAL A 95 3.33 -12.54 -7.79
N GLU A 96 4.61 -12.90 -7.77
CA GLU A 96 5.67 -12.03 -8.27
C GLU A 96 5.53 -11.80 -9.79
N ARG A 97 5.14 -12.81 -10.56
CA ARG A 97 4.86 -12.64 -12.00
C ARG A 97 3.62 -11.77 -12.25
N MET A 98 2.60 -11.84 -11.40
CA MET A 98 1.43 -10.97 -11.50
C MET A 98 1.78 -9.48 -11.44
N LYS A 99 2.88 -9.10 -10.77
CA LYS A 99 3.36 -7.70 -10.73
C LYS A 99 3.87 -7.18 -12.07
N LEU A 100 4.18 -8.08 -13.02
CA LEU A 100 4.69 -7.73 -14.35
C LEU A 100 3.57 -7.60 -15.39
N LEU A 101 2.33 -7.97 -15.02
CA LEU A 101 1.21 -7.97 -15.95
C LEU A 101 0.61 -6.57 -16.10
N PRO A 102 0.10 -6.21 -17.29
CA PRO A 102 -0.85 -5.12 -17.45
C PRO A 102 -2.02 -5.25 -16.46
N THR A 103 -2.54 -4.13 -15.96
CA THR A 103 -3.57 -4.13 -14.90
C THR A 103 -4.77 -5.00 -15.23
N ARG A 104 -5.32 -4.90 -16.44
CA ARG A 104 -6.45 -5.74 -16.89
C ARG A 104 -6.13 -7.23 -16.85
N SER A 105 -4.95 -7.64 -17.31
CA SER A 105 -4.52 -9.04 -17.28
C SER A 105 -4.31 -9.54 -15.85
N ARG A 106 -3.75 -8.71 -14.97
CA ARG A 106 -3.60 -9.03 -13.54
C ARG A 106 -4.97 -9.26 -12.88
N ILE A 107 -5.94 -8.39 -13.15
CA ILE A 107 -7.32 -8.52 -12.63
C ILE A 107 -7.97 -9.82 -13.11
N HIS A 108 -7.73 -10.21 -14.37
CA HIS A 108 -8.20 -11.49 -14.88
C HIS A 108 -7.59 -12.68 -14.11
N VAL A 109 -6.27 -12.66 -13.86
CA VAL A 109 -5.61 -13.71 -13.06
C VAL A 109 -6.12 -13.74 -11.61
N GLU A 110 -6.38 -12.59 -10.99
CA GLU A 110 -7.04 -12.55 -9.68
C GLU A 110 -8.40 -13.25 -9.70
N GLN A 111 -9.18 -13.03 -10.75
CA GLN A 111 -10.49 -13.68 -10.90
C GLN A 111 -10.36 -15.19 -11.05
N VAL A 112 -9.42 -15.67 -11.88
CA VAL A 112 -9.13 -17.11 -12.01
C VAL A 112 -8.74 -17.72 -10.65
N ILE A 113 -7.92 -17.03 -9.85
CA ILE A 113 -7.56 -17.50 -8.49
C ILE A 113 -8.80 -17.55 -7.59
N ARG A 114 -9.68 -16.54 -7.64
CA ARG A 114 -10.93 -16.52 -6.85
C ARG A 114 -11.86 -17.66 -7.26
N ASP A 115 -12.02 -17.90 -8.55
CA ASP A 115 -12.88 -18.96 -9.11
C ASP A 115 -12.35 -20.36 -8.80
N ALA A 116 -11.02 -20.52 -8.73
CA ALA A 116 -10.38 -21.75 -8.28
C ALA A 116 -10.44 -21.96 -6.75
N THR A 117 -10.81 -20.92 -5.97
CA THR A 117 -10.85 -20.96 -4.51
C THR A 117 -12.17 -20.45 -3.92
N PRO A 118 -13.35 -20.94 -4.37
CA PRO A 118 -14.64 -20.40 -3.95
C PRO A 118 -14.94 -20.68 -2.47
N GLN A 119 -14.36 -21.76 -1.92
CA GLN A 119 -14.50 -22.16 -0.52
C GLN A 119 -13.46 -21.53 0.40
N TRP A 120 -12.49 -20.79 -0.14
CA TRP A 120 -11.51 -20.11 0.70
C TRP A 120 -12.19 -19.07 1.57
N ARG A 121 -11.82 -19.05 2.85
CA ARG A 121 -12.21 -18.01 3.81
C ARG A 121 -10.94 -17.55 4.55
N PRO A 122 -10.78 -16.25 4.78
CA PRO A 122 -9.63 -15.76 5.52
C PRO A 122 -9.67 -16.25 6.97
N THR A 123 -8.52 -16.63 7.51
CA THR A 123 -8.42 -16.87 8.95
C THR A 123 -8.54 -15.55 9.70
N ARG A 124 -8.91 -15.61 10.97
CA ARG A 124 -8.99 -14.40 11.80
C ARG A 124 -7.67 -13.61 11.84
N ALA A 125 -6.55 -14.32 11.87
CA ALA A 125 -5.23 -13.71 11.83
C ALA A 125 -4.98 -12.98 10.50
N GLN A 126 -5.39 -13.56 9.38
CA GLN A 126 -5.26 -12.92 8.06
C GLN A 126 -6.20 -11.72 7.90
N GLU A 127 -7.43 -11.79 8.42
CA GLU A 127 -8.33 -10.63 8.47
C GLU A 127 -7.68 -9.46 9.21
N ILE A 128 -7.15 -9.72 10.42
CA ILE A 128 -6.48 -8.70 11.23
C ILE A 128 -5.24 -8.14 10.51
N ALA A 129 -4.43 -9.01 9.92
CA ALA A 129 -3.18 -8.61 9.29
C ALA A 129 -3.37 -7.79 7.99
N ASN A 130 -4.51 -7.97 7.31
CA ASN A 130 -4.77 -7.35 6.01
C ASN A 130 -5.95 -6.36 6.02
N ASP A 131 -6.59 -6.11 7.17
CA ASP A 131 -7.66 -5.12 7.26
C ASP A 131 -7.10 -3.72 6.99
N LEU A 132 -7.88 -2.95 6.23
CA LEU A 132 -7.61 -1.57 5.94
C LEU A 132 -8.38 -0.71 6.94
N MET A 133 -7.81 0.42 7.34
CA MET A 133 -8.51 1.40 8.17
C MET A 133 -9.87 1.75 7.54
N SER A 134 -10.94 1.81 8.34
CA SER A 134 -12.29 2.13 7.85
C SER A 134 -12.55 3.64 7.79
N TRP A 135 -13.64 4.06 7.13
CA TRP A 135 -14.01 5.49 7.07
C TRP A 135 -14.35 6.04 8.44
N ASP A 136 -15.01 5.27 9.30
CA ASP A 136 -15.37 5.71 10.65
C ASP A 136 -14.15 5.83 11.56
N ALA A 137 -13.18 4.90 11.45
CA ALA A 137 -11.92 4.97 12.18
C ALA A 137 -11.11 6.23 11.85
N ARG A 138 -11.39 6.88 10.70
CA ARG A 138 -10.72 8.13 10.28
C ARG A 138 -11.36 9.37 10.86
N LYS A 139 -12.67 9.37 11.09
CA LYS A 139 -13.39 10.51 11.68
C LYS A 139 -12.90 10.83 13.10
N ILE A 140 -12.34 9.85 13.79
CA ILE A 140 -11.81 9.98 15.15
C ILE A 140 -10.33 10.39 15.22
N LEU A 141 -9.64 10.54 14.09
CA LEU A 141 -8.24 10.96 14.05
C LEU A 141 -8.13 12.46 14.31
N ASN A 142 -7.19 12.87 15.17
CA ASN A 142 -6.90 14.28 15.43
C ASN A 142 -6.27 14.91 14.18
N PRO A 143 -6.95 15.84 13.48
CA PRO A 143 -6.43 16.42 12.25
C PRO A 143 -5.21 17.34 12.45
N LYS A 144 -4.94 17.77 13.68
CA LYS A 144 -3.69 18.50 14.00
C LYS A 144 -2.47 17.57 14.06
N LEU A 145 -2.70 16.27 14.18
CA LEU A 145 -1.65 15.26 14.34
C LEU A 145 -1.53 14.36 13.11
N ILE A 146 -2.67 14.01 12.50
CA ILE A 146 -2.74 13.04 11.42
C ILE A 146 -3.18 13.69 10.13
N THR A 147 -2.33 13.53 9.13
CA THR A 147 -2.60 13.88 7.74
C THR A 147 -3.09 12.64 6.99
N ILE A 148 -4.06 12.82 6.09
CA ILE A 148 -4.52 11.77 5.19
C ILE A 148 -4.00 12.04 3.77
N GLY A 149 -3.41 11.02 3.17
CA GLY A 149 -2.92 11.05 1.78
C GLY A 149 -3.57 9.95 0.92
N ALA A 150 -3.36 10.06 -0.39
CA ALA A 150 -3.79 9.08 -1.39
C ALA A 150 -2.73 7.98 -1.62
N HIS A 151 -3.17 6.73 -1.82
CA HIS A 151 -2.31 5.59 -2.15
C HIS A 151 -2.80 4.83 -3.38
N SER A 152 -3.22 5.57 -4.41
CA SER A 152 -4.06 5.11 -5.52
C SER A 152 -5.46 4.62 -5.10
N THR A 153 -6.36 4.38 -6.06
CA THR A 153 -7.73 3.96 -5.75
C THR A 153 -7.80 2.49 -5.34
N ASN A 154 -7.11 1.60 -6.07
CA ASN A 154 -7.18 0.14 -5.90
C ASN A 154 -5.81 -0.55 -5.73
N HIS A 155 -4.73 0.21 -5.56
CA HIS A 155 -3.37 -0.32 -5.34
C HIS A 155 -2.84 -1.21 -6.49
N PRO A 156 -2.94 -0.80 -7.78
CA PRO A 156 -2.30 -1.52 -8.88
C PRO A 156 -0.78 -1.27 -8.91
N ILE A 157 -0.09 -1.94 -9.83
CA ILE A 157 1.27 -1.55 -10.22
C ILE A 157 1.11 -0.40 -11.22
N LEU A 158 1.25 0.84 -10.76
CA LEU A 158 0.95 2.03 -11.59
C LEU A 158 1.75 2.07 -12.89
N ALA A 159 2.99 1.55 -12.90
CA ALA A 159 3.81 1.48 -14.11
C ALA A 159 3.22 0.58 -15.22
N ASN A 160 2.27 -0.29 -14.87
CA ASN A 160 1.60 -1.22 -15.79
C ASN A 160 0.15 -0.76 -16.12
N CYS A 161 -0.23 0.45 -15.71
CA CYS A 161 -1.53 1.03 -16.02
C CYS A 161 -1.52 1.77 -17.36
N THR A 162 -2.64 1.77 -18.06
CA THR A 162 -2.89 2.70 -19.18
C THR A 162 -3.15 4.11 -18.66
N SER A 163 -3.15 5.12 -19.54
CA SER A 163 -3.47 6.50 -19.16
C SER A 163 -4.86 6.63 -18.54
N GLU A 164 -5.84 5.91 -19.08
CA GLU A 164 -7.23 5.89 -18.57
C GLU A 164 -7.28 5.27 -17.17
N GLU A 165 -6.56 4.18 -16.95
CA GLU A 165 -6.44 3.57 -15.63
C GLU A 165 -5.73 4.50 -14.65
N LEU A 166 -4.72 5.26 -15.08
CA LEU A 166 -4.02 6.26 -14.24
C LEU A 166 -4.91 7.43 -13.84
N ILE A 167 -5.87 7.85 -14.68
CA ILE A 167 -6.86 8.87 -14.30
C ILE A 167 -7.65 8.37 -13.08
N HIS A 168 -8.24 7.18 -13.18
CA HIS A 168 -9.02 6.59 -12.09
C HIS A 168 -8.17 6.32 -10.84
N GLU A 169 -6.94 5.85 -11.03
CA GLU A 169 -6.08 5.44 -9.92
C GLU A 169 -5.38 6.61 -9.23
N ILE A 170 -5.09 7.71 -9.93
CA ILE A 170 -4.31 8.82 -9.38
C ILE A 170 -5.15 10.09 -9.29
N VAL A 171 -5.77 10.51 -10.39
CA VAL A 171 -6.47 11.80 -10.46
C VAL A 171 -7.74 11.77 -9.63
N ASP A 172 -8.55 10.72 -9.77
CA ASP A 172 -9.84 10.61 -9.09
C ASP A 172 -9.70 10.18 -7.62
N CYS A 173 -8.55 9.61 -7.23
CA CYS A 173 -8.32 9.07 -5.89
C CYS A 173 -8.44 10.13 -4.78
N GLY A 174 -7.81 11.30 -4.96
CA GLY A 174 -7.89 12.42 -4.04
C GLY A 174 -9.34 12.84 -3.79
N PRO A 175 -10.08 13.29 -4.83
CA PRO A 175 -11.49 13.67 -4.73
C PRO A 175 -12.39 12.62 -4.05
N LEU A 176 -12.16 11.33 -4.30
CA LEU A 176 -12.88 10.25 -3.61
C LEU A 176 -12.66 10.28 -2.10
N ILE A 177 -11.43 10.47 -1.64
CA ILE A 177 -11.11 10.59 -0.21
C ILE A 177 -11.68 11.89 0.37
N GLU A 178 -11.53 13.02 -0.35
CA GLU A 178 -12.03 14.33 0.07
C GLU A 178 -13.54 14.32 0.30
N LYS A 179 -14.31 13.63 -0.55
CA LYS A 179 -15.75 13.45 -0.39
C LYS A 179 -16.12 12.79 0.95
N HIS A 180 -15.29 11.88 1.45
CA HIS A 180 -15.53 11.19 2.73
C HIS A 180 -15.05 11.98 3.94
N LEU A 181 -14.02 12.82 3.80
CA LEU A 181 -13.34 13.48 4.93
C LEU A 181 -13.58 15.00 5.01
N LEU A 182 -14.15 15.59 3.96
CA LEU A 182 -14.38 17.03 3.80
C LEU A 182 -13.11 17.87 4.04
N LYS A 183 -11.97 17.35 3.57
CA LYS A 183 -10.63 17.94 3.73
C LYS A 183 -9.80 17.66 2.49
N PRO A 184 -8.90 18.58 2.08
CA PRO A 184 -8.07 18.40 0.92
C PRO A 184 -7.07 17.24 1.09
N VAL A 185 -6.75 16.56 -0.01
CA VAL A 185 -5.75 15.49 -0.07
C VAL A 185 -4.56 15.93 -0.92
N ASP A 186 -3.54 16.44 -0.24
CA ASP A 186 -2.38 17.05 -0.87
C ASP A 186 -1.22 16.09 -1.17
N PHE A 187 -1.23 14.89 -0.56
CA PHE A 187 -0.08 13.98 -0.55
C PHE A 187 -0.40 12.64 -1.18
N PHE A 188 0.55 12.11 -1.96
CA PHE A 188 0.48 10.79 -2.57
C PHE A 188 1.57 9.86 -2.05
N CYS A 189 1.31 8.56 -1.99
CA CYS A 189 2.33 7.53 -1.84
C CYS A 189 2.23 6.56 -3.01
N TYR A 190 3.35 6.24 -3.65
CA TYR A 190 3.37 5.30 -4.77
C TYR A 190 3.19 3.86 -4.26
N PRO A 191 2.17 3.11 -4.74
CA PRO A 191 2.05 1.67 -4.48
C PRO A 191 3.35 0.93 -4.80
N ASN A 192 3.84 0.12 -3.86
CA ASN A 192 5.10 -0.63 -3.95
C ASN A 192 6.38 0.19 -4.21
N GLY A 193 6.30 1.53 -4.27
CA GLY A 193 7.40 2.40 -4.67
C GLY A 193 7.67 2.43 -6.18
N ASP A 194 6.78 1.85 -7.00
CA ASP A 194 6.95 1.76 -8.45
C ASP A 194 6.40 3.01 -9.16
N PHE A 195 7.18 3.55 -10.10
CA PHE A 195 6.79 4.68 -10.94
C PHE A 195 7.58 4.69 -12.25
N ASN A 196 7.04 5.36 -13.26
CA ASN A 196 7.70 5.66 -14.52
C ASN A 196 7.40 7.14 -14.90
N PRO A 197 8.02 7.71 -15.95
CA PRO A 197 7.80 9.12 -16.30
C PRO A 197 6.34 9.49 -16.55
N LEU A 198 5.53 8.57 -17.07
CA LEU A 198 4.10 8.80 -17.28
C LEU A 198 3.38 8.91 -15.92
N VAL A 199 3.55 7.93 -15.04
CA VAL A 199 2.97 7.92 -13.69
C VAL A 199 3.35 9.18 -12.91
N THR A 200 4.63 9.58 -12.95
CA THR A 200 5.12 10.79 -12.26
C THR A 200 4.35 12.03 -12.72
N ARG A 201 4.12 12.19 -14.03
CA ARG A 201 3.35 13.34 -14.57
C ARG A 201 1.92 13.39 -14.06
N PHE A 202 1.25 12.25 -13.91
CA PHE A 202 -0.09 12.20 -13.32
C PHE A 202 -0.05 12.62 -11.85
N VAL A 203 0.90 12.10 -11.07
CA VAL A 203 1.03 12.45 -9.64
C VAL A 203 1.36 13.93 -9.44
N GLU A 204 2.31 14.49 -10.20
CA GLU A 204 2.71 15.90 -10.11
C GLU A 204 1.58 16.87 -10.45
N LYS A 205 0.67 16.47 -11.35
CA LYS A 205 -0.51 17.27 -11.69
C LYS A 205 -1.61 17.21 -10.63
N SER A 206 -1.66 16.14 -9.84
CA SER A 206 -2.74 15.86 -8.90
C SER A 206 -2.42 16.16 -7.44
N TYR A 207 -1.14 16.13 -7.04
CA TYR A 207 -0.73 16.20 -5.64
C TYR A 207 0.45 17.14 -5.44
N LYS A 208 0.53 17.79 -4.25
CA LYS A 208 1.59 18.75 -3.91
C LYS A 208 2.92 18.07 -3.61
N ALA A 209 2.90 16.85 -3.09
CA ALA A 209 4.09 16.06 -2.86
C ALA A 209 3.77 14.56 -2.86
N ALA A 210 4.78 13.75 -3.16
CA ALA A 210 4.65 12.30 -3.18
C ALA A 210 5.82 11.60 -2.47
N THR A 211 5.54 10.41 -1.95
CA THR A 211 6.53 9.58 -1.24
C THR A 211 6.62 8.18 -1.86
N ILE A 212 7.81 7.58 -1.81
CA ILE A 212 8.06 6.21 -2.26
C ILE A 212 8.42 5.33 -1.08
N THR A 213 8.09 4.05 -1.17
CA THR A 213 8.63 3.03 -0.25
C THR A 213 9.95 2.53 -0.81
N ARG A 214 11.08 2.79 -0.12
CA ARG A 214 12.36 2.18 -0.47
C ARG A 214 12.48 0.80 0.18
N SER A 215 12.14 -0.25 -0.55
CA SER A 215 12.22 -1.63 -0.06
C SER A 215 13.64 -2.22 -0.03
N LYS A 216 14.70 -1.46 -0.42
CA LYS A 216 16.06 -1.99 -0.64
C LYS A 216 17.14 -1.61 0.38
N ASP A 217 16.86 -0.76 1.37
CA ASP A 217 17.93 -0.28 2.29
C ASP A 217 18.01 -1.02 3.65
N LEU A 218 17.43 -2.23 3.79
CA LEU A 218 17.54 -3.06 5.00
C LEU A 218 18.32 -4.38 4.82
N LYS A 219 18.96 -4.60 3.66
CA LYS A 219 19.82 -5.76 3.40
C LYS A 219 21.31 -5.43 3.24
N THR A 220 21.75 -4.27 3.71
CA THR A 220 23.17 -3.90 3.68
C THR A 220 23.64 -3.56 5.09
N LYS A 221 24.54 -4.41 5.60
CA LYS A 221 25.24 -4.38 6.91
C LYS A 221 24.50 -4.95 8.12
N LEU A 222 24.32 -6.26 8.12
CA LEU A 222 24.42 -7.09 9.33
C LEU A 222 25.03 -8.44 8.97
N THR A 223 26.29 -8.40 8.53
CA THR A 223 27.23 -9.52 8.58
C THR A 223 28.58 -8.98 9.02
N SER A 224 28.87 -9.22 10.29
CA SER A 224 30.19 -9.43 10.91
C SER A 224 31.38 -8.60 10.42
N ALA A 225 31.84 -7.65 11.26
CA ALA A 225 33.14 -7.69 11.95
C ALA A 225 33.65 -6.27 12.25
N GLY A 226 34.00 -6.01 13.51
CA GLY A 226 34.94 -4.95 13.90
C GLY A 226 34.33 -3.66 14.46
N VAL A 227 34.24 -3.59 15.79
CA VAL A 227 34.28 -2.35 16.60
C VAL A 227 35.79 -1.98 16.71
N PRO A 228 36.23 -0.70 16.68
CA PRO A 228 36.02 0.19 17.82
C PRO A 228 35.58 1.63 17.54
N GLU A 229 34.93 2.14 18.59
CA GLU A 229 34.63 3.53 18.89
C GLU A 229 35.85 4.44 18.69
N GLU A 230 35.64 5.61 18.10
CA GLU A 230 36.42 6.80 18.44
C GLU A 230 35.47 8.00 18.61
N LYS A 231 35.54 8.57 19.82
CA LYS A 231 35.04 9.89 20.20
C LYS A 231 35.74 10.99 19.38
N ILE A 232 35.33 12.24 19.66
CA ILE A 232 36.00 13.54 19.41
C ILE A 232 35.30 14.32 18.27
N HIS A 233 34.95 15.60 18.37
CA HIS A 233 34.62 16.54 19.45
C HIS A 233 33.86 17.70 18.76
N ALA A 234 33.12 18.51 19.53
CA ALA A 234 32.61 19.79 19.05
C ALA A 234 33.75 20.77 18.71
N ASN A 235 33.59 21.47 17.58
CA ASN A 235 33.69 22.93 17.44
C ASN A 235 32.95 23.35 16.16
#